data_AF-A4SMF7-F1
#
_entry.id   AF-A4SMF7-F1
#
_cell.length_a   1.000
_cell.length_b   1.000
_cell.length_c   1.000
_cell.angle_alpha   90.00
_cell.angle_beta   90.00
_cell.angle_gamma   90.00
#
_symmetry.space_group_name_H-M   'P 1'
#
loop_
_entity.id
_entity.type
_entity.pdbx_description
1 polymer ?
#
loop_
_entity_poly.entity_id
_entity_poly.type
_entity_poly.pdbx_seq_one_letter_code
_entity_poly.pdbx_strand_id
1 'polypeptide(L)'
;MFFDWLEIEQTFDQLLPLLDGNAYIRVVVEQGEVVQDNGVASPAYSHKGSFCDSVLIRSMGHRLYMSGNASRWGRLENLWGFKTVDQCVYKFNEILREVYGSFDFVPQFTKCTRIFYEDGSAMKVIGADGAIIKGLHTTENFMVGSENEKKYISAVSTLSYRNSVPHLFTNGYGCDWKSKKNNSALIYPCVYAKGNELELHSLSKVIKAFGPESDQVEHLQRVIDFCWAVGLVRYELKFKYRYLQREGLQYWGKSDYSRLETVMSEFTSLDKKLSVSNMKFETIAQQLYSAGVVDSTRAANTTALYALEWFHGEHFDLSKS
;
A
#
# COMPACT_ATOMS: atom_id res chain seq x y z
N MET A 1 10.70 1.85 -3.73
CA MET A 1 9.42 2.20 -3.06
C MET A 1 9.17 3.72 -2.98
N PHE A 2 7.90 4.14 -2.91
CA PHE A 2 7.39 5.49 -2.53
C PHE A 2 6.00 5.36 -1.89
N PHE A 3 5.43 6.45 -1.35
CA PHE A 3 4.13 6.46 -0.68
C PHE A 3 3.05 7.13 -1.53
N ASP A 4 1.90 6.48 -1.68
CA ASP A 4 0.79 6.97 -2.53
C ASP A 4 -0.44 7.41 -1.73
N TRP A 5 -0.59 6.97 -0.49
CA TRP A 5 -1.76 7.33 0.31
C TRP A 5 -1.41 7.35 1.78
N LEU A 6 -1.98 8.30 2.50
CA LEU A 6 -1.84 8.43 3.94
C LEU A 6 -3.22 8.69 4.55
N GLU A 7 -3.55 7.95 5.60
CA GLU A 7 -4.61 8.30 6.53
C GLU A 7 -3.99 8.53 7.90
N ILE A 8 -4.32 9.63 8.54
CA ILE A 8 -3.69 10.05 9.80
C ILE A 8 -4.70 10.77 10.67
N GLU A 9 -4.57 10.61 11.99
CA GLU A 9 -5.38 11.35 12.96
C GLU A 9 -4.52 11.90 14.10
N GLN A 10 -4.99 12.95 14.75
CA GLN A 10 -4.43 13.45 16.00
C GLN A 10 -5.52 14.12 16.84
N THR A 11 -5.43 13.94 18.16
CA THR A 11 -6.26 14.66 19.14
C THR A 11 -5.47 15.86 19.67
N PHE A 12 -6.14 17.01 19.75
CA PHE A 12 -5.58 18.27 20.21
C PHE A 12 -6.21 18.69 21.55
N ASP A 13 -5.50 19.51 22.33
CA ASP A 13 -6.00 20.02 23.61
C ASP A 13 -7.12 21.05 23.45
N GLN A 14 -7.29 21.59 22.23
CA GLN A 14 -8.27 22.60 21.90
C GLN A 14 -9.33 22.04 20.95
N LEU A 15 -10.53 22.60 21.03
CA LEU A 15 -11.62 22.30 20.11
C LEU A 15 -11.24 22.76 18.71
N LEU A 16 -11.41 21.90 17.71
CA LEU A 16 -11.06 22.21 16.33
C LEU A 16 -12.16 23.01 15.64
N PRO A 17 -11.80 24.03 14.84
CA PRO A 17 -12.79 24.74 14.04
C PRO A 17 -13.51 23.83 13.04
N LEU A 18 -14.78 24.12 12.79
CA LEU A 18 -15.60 23.47 11.76
C LEU A 18 -15.38 24.18 10.42
N LEU A 19 -15.05 23.43 9.37
CA LEU A 19 -14.72 24.00 8.06
C LEU A 19 -15.95 24.47 7.27
N ASP A 20 -17.01 23.66 7.23
CA ASP A 20 -18.20 23.93 6.42
C ASP A 20 -19.37 24.54 7.21
N GLY A 21 -19.16 24.87 8.50
CA GLY A 21 -20.24 25.28 9.42
C GLY A 21 -21.28 24.19 9.73
N ASN A 22 -21.26 23.07 9.01
CA ASN A 22 -22.12 21.91 9.23
C ASN A 22 -21.53 21.00 10.30
N ALA A 23 -22.36 20.65 11.28
CA ALA A 23 -22.04 19.64 12.27
C ALA A 23 -23.26 18.81 12.63
N TYR A 24 -23.00 17.62 13.16
CA TYR A 24 -23.99 16.74 13.73
C TYR A 24 -23.50 16.20 15.06
N ILE A 25 -24.45 15.86 15.93
CA ILE A 25 -24.18 15.16 17.19
C ILE A 25 -24.82 13.79 17.06
N ARG A 26 -24.05 12.74 17.36
CA ARG A 26 -24.57 11.39 17.42
C ARG A 26 -24.82 11.01 18.87
N VAL A 27 -26.08 11.05 19.28
CA VAL A 27 -26.55 10.54 20.56
C VAL A 27 -27.01 9.09 20.44
N VAL A 28 -26.67 8.27 21.43
CA VAL A 28 -27.27 6.95 21.64
C VAL A 28 -28.31 7.11 22.73
N VAL A 29 -29.55 6.72 22.45
CA VAL A 29 -30.68 6.84 23.38
C VAL A 29 -31.14 5.43 23.75
N GLU A 30 -31.18 5.13 25.04
CA GLU A 30 -31.73 3.90 25.60
C GLU A 30 -32.80 4.26 26.62
N GLN A 31 -33.98 3.63 26.52
CA GLN A 31 -35.12 3.87 27.43
C GLN A 31 -35.58 5.34 27.52
N GLY A 32 -35.33 6.14 26.47
CA GLY A 32 -35.68 7.56 26.45
C GLY A 32 -34.63 8.49 27.04
N GLU A 33 -33.50 7.95 27.52
CA GLU A 33 -32.37 8.73 28.03
C GLU A 33 -31.17 8.65 27.08
N VAL A 34 -30.46 9.77 26.91
CA VAL A 34 -29.20 9.81 26.17
C VAL A 34 -28.13 9.12 27.02
N VAL A 35 -27.70 7.93 26.60
CA VAL A 35 -26.68 7.13 27.30
C VAL A 35 -25.27 7.32 26.75
N GLN A 36 -25.13 7.88 25.54
CA GLN A 36 -23.83 8.24 24.98
C GLN A 36 -23.97 9.48 24.08
N ASP A 37 -23.12 10.47 24.31
CA ASP A 37 -22.91 11.59 23.40
C ASP A 37 -21.45 11.55 22.90
N ASN A 38 -21.27 11.44 21.57
CA ASN A 38 -19.95 11.41 20.94
C ASN A 38 -19.42 12.82 20.61
N GLY A 39 -20.10 13.87 21.06
CA GLY A 39 -19.77 15.26 20.82
C GLY A 39 -20.11 15.73 19.40
N VAL A 40 -19.72 16.97 19.12
CA VAL A 40 -19.93 17.64 17.83
C VAL A 40 -18.95 17.09 16.79
N ALA A 41 -19.47 16.53 15.70
CA ALA A 41 -18.69 16.05 14.57
C ALA A 41 -19.06 16.81 13.29
N SER A 42 -18.07 17.11 12.44
CA SER A 42 -18.33 17.61 11.10
C SER A 42 -18.47 16.44 10.12
N PRO A 43 -19.30 16.56 9.08
CA PRO A 43 -19.12 15.78 7.87
C PRO A 43 -17.68 15.91 7.37
N ALA A 44 -17.25 14.95 6.56
CA ALA A 44 -15.93 15.00 5.97
C ALA A 44 -15.88 16.12 4.91
N TYR A 45 -15.05 17.12 5.15
CA TYR A 45 -14.74 18.18 4.20
C TYR A 45 -13.83 17.63 3.11
N SER A 46 -14.29 17.72 1.86
CA SER A 46 -13.48 17.35 0.70
C SER A 46 -12.81 18.60 0.15
N HIS A 47 -11.54 18.78 0.50
CA HIS A 47 -10.74 19.89 -0.01
C HIS A 47 -10.16 19.52 -1.37
N LYS A 48 -10.48 20.30 -2.40
CA LYS A 48 -10.06 20.05 -3.78
C LYS A 48 -8.77 20.79 -4.12
N GLY A 49 -7.79 20.08 -4.66
CA GLY A 49 -6.57 20.64 -5.22
C GLY A 49 -6.70 20.99 -6.71
N SER A 50 -5.62 21.51 -7.28
CA SER A 50 -5.60 22.10 -8.64
C SER A 50 -5.87 21.11 -9.79
N PHE A 51 -5.63 19.81 -9.61
CA PHE A 51 -5.67 18.81 -10.71
C PHE A 51 -6.64 17.65 -10.45
N CYS A 52 -7.83 17.98 -9.94
CA CYS A 52 -8.85 17.02 -9.50
C CYS A 52 -8.42 16.15 -8.31
N ASP A 53 -7.35 16.54 -7.61
CA ASP A 53 -6.96 15.92 -6.36
C ASP A 53 -7.95 16.31 -5.27
N SER A 54 -8.15 15.42 -4.32
CA SER A 54 -8.93 15.72 -3.13
C SER A 54 -8.31 15.07 -1.92
N VAL A 55 -8.26 15.80 -0.83
CA VAL A 55 -8.00 15.25 0.49
C VAL A 55 -9.28 15.37 1.31
N LEU A 56 -9.50 14.35 2.12
CA LEU A 56 -10.60 14.28 3.05
C LEU A 56 -10.12 14.78 4.40
N ILE A 57 -10.74 15.83 4.93
CA ILE A 57 -10.45 16.39 6.25
C ILE A 57 -11.71 16.26 7.11
N ARG A 58 -11.57 15.78 8.34
CA ARG A 58 -12.70 15.66 9.27
C ARG A 58 -12.30 16.15 10.64
N SER A 59 -13.08 17.09 11.16
CA SER A 59 -12.97 17.59 12.53
C SER A 59 -14.04 16.92 13.40
N MET A 60 -13.64 16.33 14.52
CA MET A 60 -14.53 15.67 15.48
C MET A 60 -14.17 16.14 16.89
N GLY A 61 -14.75 17.26 17.30
CA GLY A 61 -14.39 17.94 18.53
C GLY A 61 -12.89 18.28 18.57
N HIS A 62 -12.13 17.51 19.33
CA HIS A 62 -10.69 17.67 19.51
C HIS A 62 -9.85 16.85 18.51
N ARG A 63 -10.48 15.96 17.74
CA ARG A 63 -9.77 15.03 16.86
C ARG A 63 -9.83 15.46 15.41
N LEU A 64 -8.67 15.62 14.80
CA LEU A 64 -8.52 15.82 13.37
C LEU A 64 -8.21 14.49 12.70
N TYR A 65 -8.91 14.20 11.61
CA TYR A 65 -8.57 13.10 10.71
C TYR A 65 -8.34 13.66 9.31
N MET A 66 -7.31 13.17 8.63
CA MET A 66 -7.01 13.52 7.25
C MET A 66 -6.65 12.26 6.44
N SER A 67 -7.15 12.19 5.21
CA SER A 67 -6.91 11.06 4.29
C SER A 67 -6.77 11.52 2.85
N GLY A 68 -5.79 10.98 2.12
CA GLY A 68 -5.59 11.33 0.73
C GLY A 68 -4.23 10.94 0.16
N ASN A 69 -4.03 11.27 -1.12
CA ASN A 69 -2.77 11.06 -1.82
C ASN A 69 -1.88 12.30 -1.71
N ALA A 70 -1.00 12.34 -0.70
CA ALA A 70 -0.05 13.43 -0.52
C ALA A 70 0.89 13.60 -1.73
N SER A 71 1.31 12.50 -2.34
CA SER A 71 2.28 12.49 -3.45
C SER A 71 1.74 13.04 -4.76
N ARG A 72 0.41 13.02 -4.93
CA ARG A 72 -0.30 13.59 -6.08
C ARG A 72 -0.69 15.04 -5.86
N TRP A 73 -0.77 15.52 -4.62
CA TRP A 73 -1.28 16.87 -4.34
C TRP A 73 -0.54 17.97 -5.12
N GLY A 74 -1.29 18.72 -5.93
CA GLY A 74 -0.73 19.78 -6.77
C GLY A 74 -0.01 19.25 -8.01
N ARG A 75 -0.26 18.00 -8.39
CA ARG A 75 0.28 17.35 -9.59
C ARG A 75 -0.84 16.64 -10.34
N LEU A 76 -0.68 16.53 -11.65
CA LEU A 76 -1.66 15.86 -12.48
C LEU A 76 -1.72 14.34 -12.25
N GLU A 77 -0.61 13.77 -11.81
CA GLU A 77 -0.37 12.33 -11.77
C GLU A 77 0.60 11.96 -10.63
N ASN A 78 0.70 10.66 -10.33
CA ASN A 78 1.53 10.11 -9.26
C ASN A 78 2.36 8.91 -9.73
N LEU A 79 2.99 9.02 -10.90
CA LEU A 79 3.94 8.03 -11.40
C LEU A 79 5.06 7.83 -10.38
N TRP A 80 5.52 8.94 -9.80
CA TRP A 80 6.45 8.98 -8.68
C TRP A 80 5.86 9.76 -7.51
N GLY A 81 6.35 9.50 -6.30
CA GLY A 81 5.86 10.14 -5.09
C GLY A 81 6.93 10.28 -4.01
N PHE A 82 6.48 10.73 -2.84
CA PHE A 82 7.32 10.92 -1.67
C PHE A 82 7.94 9.61 -1.19
N LYS A 83 9.19 9.69 -0.74
CA LYS A 83 10.00 8.54 -0.31
C LYS A 83 9.90 8.26 1.18
N THR A 84 9.34 9.19 1.94
CA THR A 84 9.21 9.08 3.40
C THR A 84 7.82 9.47 3.85
N VAL A 85 7.40 8.89 4.97
CA VAL A 85 6.16 9.30 5.67
C VAL A 85 6.25 10.76 6.10
N ASP A 86 7.42 11.22 6.54
CA ASP A 86 7.66 12.62 6.92
C ASP A 86 7.27 13.60 5.81
N GLN A 87 7.69 13.35 4.57
CA GLN A 87 7.30 14.17 3.41
C GLN A 87 5.78 14.19 3.19
N CYS A 88 5.10 13.04 3.34
CA CYS A 88 3.65 12.99 3.24
C CYS A 88 2.97 13.83 4.32
N VAL A 89 3.42 13.71 5.58
CA VAL A 89 2.83 14.47 6.69
C VAL A 89 3.14 15.96 6.58
N TYR A 90 4.33 16.34 6.11
CA TYR A 90 4.65 17.74 5.85
C TYR A 90 3.75 18.35 4.77
N LYS A 91 3.46 17.60 3.70
CA LYS A 91 2.51 18.05 2.68
C LYS A 91 1.08 18.16 3.24
N PHE A 92 0.64 17.23 4.09
CA PHE A 92 -0.64 17.36 4.78
C PHE A 92 -0.70 18.59 5.69
N ASN A 93 0.36 18.88 6.45
CA ASN A 93 0.43 20.08 7.28
C ASN A 93 0.45 21.38 6.46
N GLU A 94 1.04 21.37 5.26
CA GLU A 94 0.96 22.51 4.33
C GLU A 94 -0.50 22.76 3.91
N ILE A 95 -1.24 21.71 3.54
CA ILE A 95 -2.66 21.82 3.19
C ILE A 95 -3.48 22.30 4.39
N LEU A 96 -3.20 21.81 5.60
CA LEU A 96 -3.91 22.27 6.80
C LEU A 96 -3.68 23.76 7.07
N ARG A 97 -2.49 24.31 6.79
CA ARG A 97 -2.24 25.76 6.90
C ARG A 97 -3.05 26.56 5.90
N GLU A 98 -3.24 26.03 4.69
CA GLU A 98 -4.09 26.66 3.67
C GLU A 98 -5.56 26.63 4.12
N VAL A 99 -6.05 25.47 4.53
CA VAL A 99 -7.46 25.25 4.89
C VAL A 99 -7.86 25.96 6.18
N TYR A 100 -6.99 25.96 7.19
CA TYR A 100 -7.27 26.56 8.49
C TYR A 100 -6.66 27.96 8.67
N GLY A 101 -5.98 28.52 7.66
CA GLY A 101 -5.19 29.74 7.81
C GLY A 101 -5.99 30.99 8.23
N SER A 102 -7.31 30.98 8.07
CA SER A 102 -8.21 32.05 8.52
C SER A 102 -8.73 31.89 9.95
N PHE A 103 -8.42 30.79 10.64
CA PHE A 103 -8.87 30.53 12.00
C PHE A 103 -7.76 30.86 13.01
N ASP A 104 -8.14 31.20 14.24
CA ASP A 104 -7.19 31.50 15.33
C ASP A 104 -6.28 30.31 15.66
N PHE A 105 -6.77 29.09 15.47
CA PHE A 105 -6.03 27.85 15.66
C PHE A 105 -5.87 27.09 14.34
N VAL A 106 -4.62 26.86 13.95
CA VAL A 106 -4.23 26.06 12.77
C VAL A 106 -3.69 24.71 13.24
N PRO A 107 -4.49 23.63 13.23
CA PRO A 107 -4.03 22.32 13.66
C PRO A 107 -2.95 21.78 12.72
N GLN A 108 -1.89 21.20 13.29
CA GLN A 108 -0.84 20.51 12.54
C GLN A 108 -0.53 19.18 13.20
N PHE A 109 -0.31 18.16 12.38
CA PHE A 109 0.16 16.87 12.85
C PHE A 109 1.58 17.00 13.42
N THR A 110 1.82 16.42 14.58
CA THR A 110 3.12 16.40 15.27
C THR A 110 3.61 14.97 15.45
N LYS A 111 4.94 14.79 15.49
CA LYS A 111 5.55 13.49 15.80
C LYS A 111 5.20 13.09 17.23
N CYS A 112 4.83 11.83 17.44
CA CYS A 112 4.69 11.24 18.75
C CYS A 112 6.03 11.29 19.50
N THR A 113 6.03 11.83 20.70
CA THR A 113 7.19 11.79 21.60
C THR A 113 6.98 10.80 22.74
N ARG A 114 5.72 10.54 23.10
CA ARG A 114 5.30 9.64 24.18
C ARG A 114 4.15 8.74 23.74
N ILE A 115 4.18 7.52 24.23
CA ILE A 115 3.08 6.55 24.12
C ILE A 115 2.58 6.33 25.55
N PHE A 116 1.27 6.45 25.73
CA PHE A 116 0.62 6.31 27.02
C PHE A 116 0.16 4.88 27.24
N TYR A 117 0.37 4.36 28.45
CA TYR A 117 -0.01 3.00 28.83
C TYR A 117 -1.02 3.05 29.98
N GLU A 118 -1.91 2.06 30.05
CA GLU A 118 -2.85 1.91 31.15
C GLU A 118 -2.10 1.56 32.45
N ASP A 119 -2.38 2.30 33.52
CA ASP A 119 -1.81 2.05 34.83
C ASP A 119 -2.13 0.62 35.30
N GLY A 120 -1.11 -0.08 35.81
CA GLY A 120 -1.25 -1.46 36.31
C GLY A 120 -1.21 -2.54 35.23
N SER A 121 -1.12 -2.19 33.93
CA SER A 121 -0.79 -3.15 32.87
C SER A 121 0.45 -2.70 32.10
N ALA A 122 1.54 -3.44 32.25
CA ALA A 122 2.63 -3.32 31.29
C ALA A 122 2.07 -3.76 29.93
N MET A 123 2.08 -2.88 28.93
CA MET A 123 1.80 -3.12 27.50
C MET A 123 0.44 -2.71 26.93
N LYS A 124 -0.60 -2.36 27.71
CA LYS A 124 -1.83 -1.84 27.09
C LYS A 124 -1.69 -0.36 26.74
N VAL A 125 -1.52 -0.06 25.46
CA VAL A 125 -1.43 1.32 24.97
C VAL A 125 -2.81 1.98 24.95
N ILE A 126 -2.93 3.14 25.60
CA ILE A 126 -4.17 3.92 25.70
C ILE A 126 -4.15 5.20 24.86
N GLY A 127 -2.98 5.64 24.36
CA GLY A 127 -2.87 6.80 23.51
C GLY A 127 -1.44 7.20 23.14
N ALA A 128 -1.31 8.31 22.43
CA ALA A 128 -0.05 8.98 22.14
C ALA A 128 -0.27 10.50 22.07
N ASP A 129 0.80 11.28 22.23
CA ASP A 129 0.79 12.75 22.21
C ASP A 129 0.91 13.38 20.82
N GLY A 130 1.00 12.55 19.77
CA GLY A 130 1.16 12.99 18.39
C GLY A 130 0.30 12.21 17.42
N ALA A 131 0.63 12.32 16.14
CA ALA A 131 -0.18 11.80 15.06
C ALA A 131 -0.11 10.28 14.92
N ILE A 132 -1.27 9.67 14.74
CA ILE A 132 -1.48 8.23 14.58
C ILE A 132 -1.87 7.93 13.13
N ILE A 133 -1.05 7.15 12.44
CA ILE A 133 -1.33 6.68 11.08
C ILE A 133 -2.38 5.57 11.12
N LYS A 134 -3.44 5.77 10.34
CA LYS A 134 -4.58 4.85 10.17
C LYS A 134 -4.52 4.03 8.89
N GLY A 135 -3.79 4.50 7.91
CA GLY A 135 -3.65 3.83 6.62
C GLY A 135 -2.44 4.37 5.90
N LEU A 136 -1.76 3.50 5.18
CA LEU A 136 -0.55 3.86 4.46
C LEU A 136 -0.43 2.98 3.22
N HIS A 137 -0.19 3.57 2.05
CA HIS A 137 0.04 2.80 0.83
C HIS A 137 1.46 3.00 0.36
N THR A 138 2.14 1.90 0.07
CA THR A 138 3.47 1.89 -0.55
C THR A 138 3.39 1.36 -1.96
N THR A 139 4.22 1.91 -2.82
CA THR A 139 4.20 1.65 -4.25
C THR A 139 5.60 1.47 -4.82
N GLU A 140 5.73 0.59 -5.80
CA GLU A 140 6.93 0.42 -6.62
C GLU A 140 6.57 0.18 -8.09
N ASN A 141 7.33 0.79 -9.00
CA ASN A 141 7.10 0.63 -10.44
C ASN A 141 8.19 -0.27 -11.03
N PHE A 142 7.78 -1.15 -11.94
CA PHE A 142 8.63 -2.05 -12.71
C PHE A 142 8.42 -1.80 -14.20
N MET A 143 9.47 -2.00 -14.98
CA MET A 143 9.43 -1.94 -16.43
C MET A 143 9.57 -3.36 -16.95
N VAL A 144 8.51 -3.89 -17.55
CA VAL A 144 8.48 -5.27 -18.07
C VAL A 144 8.70 -5.33 -19.59
N GLY A 145 8.99 -4.17 -20.20
CA GLY A 145 9.08 -3.99 -21.64
C GLY A 145 7.72 -3.76 -22.27
N SER A 146 7.70 -2.96 -23.34
CA SER A 146 6.50 -2.61 -24.10
C SER A 146 5.65 -3.84 -24.41
N GLU A 147 4.34 -3.71 -24.25
CA GLU A 147 3.32 -4.73 -24.57
C GLU A 147 3.38 -6.03 -23.73
N ASN A 148 4.20 -6.08 -22.68
CA ASN A 148 4.31 -7.26 -21.82
C ASN A 148 3.50 -7.17 -20.53
N GLU A 149 2.85 -6.05 -20.22
CA GLU A 149 2.18 -5.81 -18.93
C GLU A 149 1.11 -6.86 -18.65
N LYS A 150 0.24 -7.15 -19.62
CA LYS A 150 -0.80 -8.18 -19.49
C LYS A 150 -0.20 -9.56 -19.27
N LYS A 151 0.82 -9.93 -20.04
CA LYS A 151 1.48 -11.24 -19.94
C LYS A 151 2.13 -11.39 -18.56
N TYR A 152 2.84 -10.35 -18.12
CA TYR A 152 3.49 -10.30 -16.83
C TYR A 152 2.48 -10.39 -15.68
N ILE A 153 1.43 -9.56 -15.70
CA ILE A 153 0.36 -9.55 -14.68
C ILE A 153 -0.37 -10.90 -14.66
N SER A 154 -0.68 -11.47 -15.83
CA SER A 154 -1.27 -12.80 -15.93
C SER A 154 -0.36 -13.87 -15.32
N ALA A 155 0.96 -13.80 -15.57
CA ALA A 155 1.91 -14.75 -15.00
C ALA A 155 1.95 -14.63 -13.47
N VAL A 156 2.16 -13.44 -12.90
CA VAL A 156 2.19 -13.27 -11.43
C VAL A 156 0.87 -13.60 -10.77
N SER A 157 -0.27 -13.47 -11.48
CA SER A 157 -1.59 -13.85 -10.98
C SER A 157 -1.78 -15.36 -10.82
N THR A 158 -0.82 -16.18 -11.25
CA THR A 158 -0.82 -17.63 -10.97
C THR A 158 -0.28 -17.95 -9.57
N LEU A 159 0.37 -16.99 -8.92
CA LEU A 159 1.05 -17.20 -7.65
C LEU A 159 0.21 -16.70 -6.48
N SER A 160 0.23 -17.46 -5.39
CA SER A 160 -0.27 -16.97 -4.10
C SER A 160 0.71 -15.97 -3.50
N TYR A 161 0.17 -15.04 -2.72
CA TYR A 161 0.95 -14.14 -1.89
C TYR A 161 0.52 -14.30 -0.45
N ARG A 162 1.43 -14.80 0.40
CA ARG A 162 1.12 -15.18 1.79
C ARG A 162 -0.10 -16.14 1.80
N ASN A 163 -1.10 -15.84 2.62
CA ASN A 163 -2.35 -16.62 2.70
C ASN A 163 -3.46 -16.12 1.76
N SER A 164 -3.10 -15.30 0.77
CA SER A 164 -4.04 -14.67 -0.16
C SER A 164 -3.98 -15.29 -1.55
N VAL A 165 -5.16 -15.43 -2.14
CA VAL A 165 -5.41 -15.98 -3.47
C VAL A 165 -5.43 -14.82 -4.47
N PRO A 166 -4.75 -14.96 -5.61
CA PRO A 166 -4.79 -13.95 -6.68
C PRO A 166 -6.16 -13.89 -7.34
N HIS A 167 -6.52 -12.70 -7.81
CA HIS A 167 -7.70 -12.44 -8.60
C HIS A 167 -7.31 -11.47 -9.72
N LEU A 168 -7.15 -12.03 -10.92
CA LEU A 168 -6.89 -11.29 -12.15
C LEU A 168 -8.16 -10.54 -12.58
N PHE A 169 -8.02 -9.25 -12.84
CA PHE A 169 -9.14 -8.42 -13.29
C PHE A 169 -9.58 -8.80 -14.70
N THR A 170 -10.87 -8.58 -15.00
CA THR A 170 -11.49 -8.99 -16.27
C THR A 170 -10.81 -8.41 -17.51
N ASN A 171 -10.22 -7.21 -17.41
CA ASN A 171 -9.49 -6.56 -18.51
C ASN A 171 -8.02 -7.03 -18.64
N GLY A 172 -7.53 -7.87 -17.72
CA GLY A 172 -6.17 -8.39 -17.68
C GLY A 172 -5.08 -7.39 -17.29
N TYR A 173 -5.43 -6.14 -16.98
CA TYR A 173 -4.46 -5.06 -16.66
C TYR A 173 -4.24 -4.87 -15.16
N GLY A 174 -4.78 -5.74 -14.31
CA GLY A 174 -4.50 -5.73 -12.89
C GLY A 174 -4.84 -7.05 -12.21
N CYS A 175 -4.25 -7.27 -11.05
CA CYS A 175 -4.46 -8.43 -10.21
C CYS A 175 -4.41 -7.96 -8.75
N ASP A 176 -5.34 -8.42 -7.91
CA ASP A 176 -5.27 -8.24 -6.47
C ASP A 176 -5.21 -9.58 -5.72
N TRP A 177 -4.76 -9.53 -4.48
CA TRP A 177 -4.66 -10.72 -3.62
C TRP A 177 -5.58 -10.55 -2.41
N LYS A 178 -6.49 -11.51 -2.22
CA LYS A 178 -7.46 -11.48 -1.11
C LYS A 178 -7.56 -12.84 -0.43
N SER A 179 -8.14 -12.87 0.76
CA SER A 179 -8.53 -14.15 1.37
C SER A 179 -9.59 -14.84 0.52
N LYS A 180 -9.80 -16.15 0.75
CA LYS A 180 -10.88 -16.94 0.11
C LYS A 180 -12.28 -16.35 0.33
N LYS A 181 -12.46 -15.50 1.35
CA LYS A 181 -13.70 -14.76 1.64
C LYS A 181 -13.71 -13.35 1.03
N ASN A 182 -12.88 -13.09 0.02
CA ASN A 182 -12.78 -11.80 -0.67
C ASN A 182 -12.45 -10.60 0.26
N ASN A 183 -11.64 -10.84 1.32
CA ASN A 183 -11.27 -9.82 2.30
C ASN A 183 -9.75 -9.66 2.44
N SER A 184 -9.30 -8.44 2.69
CA SER A 184 -7.91 -8.00 2.88
C SER A 184 -7.76 -7.23 4.20
N ALA A 185 -7.98 -7.88 5.35
CA ALA A 185 -8.14 -7.16 6.63
C ALA A 185 -6.88 -6.42 7.13
N LEU A 186 -5.69 -6.84 6.69
CA LEU A 186 -4.40 -6.30 7.13
C LEU A 186 -3.72 -5.52 6.01
N ILE A 187 -3.47 -6.21 4.90
CA ILE A 187 -2.81 -5.65 3.72
C ILE A 187 -3.68 -6.00 2.52
N TYR A 188 -3.85 -5.03 1.62
CA TYR A 188 -4.41 -5.26 0.29
C TYR A 188 -3.30 -5.09 -0.76
N PRO A 189 -2.78 -6.19 -1.31
CA PRO A 189 -1.81 -6.20 -2.40
C PRO A 189 -2.51 -6.09 -3.75
N CYS A 190 -1.96 -5.26 -4.63
CA CYS A 190 -2.42 -5.09 -6.00
C CYS A 190 -1.23 -4.90 -6.93
N VAL A 191 -1.32 -5.45 -8.14
CA VAL A 191 -0.40 -5.20 -9.24
C VAL A 191 -1.22 -4.76 -10.45
N TYR A 192 -0.82 -3.69 -11.14
CA TYR A 192 -1.57 -3.20 -12.30
C TYR A 192 -0.70 -2.46 -13.31
N ALA A 193 -1.14 -2.43 -14.57
CA ALA A 193 -0.55 -1.62 -15.61
C ALA A 193 -0.92 -0.15 -15.39
N LYS A 194 0.07 0.70 -15.13
CA LYS A 194 -0.18 2.11 -14.75
C LYS A 194 -0.72 2.94 -15.91
N GLY A 195 -0.30 2.65 -17.15
CA GLY A 195 -0.83 3.32 -18.35
C GLY A 195 -2.35 3.16 -18.46
N ASN A 196 -2.83 1.91 -18.41
CA ASN A 196 -4.26 1.61 -18.41
C ASN A 196 -5.02 2.24 -17.23
N GLU A 197 -4.43 2.27 -16.03
CA GLU A 197 -5.04 2.95 -14.87
C GLU A 197 -5.24 4.46 -15.13
N LEU A 198 -4.23 5.13 -15.66
CA LEU A 198 -4.27 6.56 -15.97
C LEU A 198 -5.30 6.87 -17.07
N GLU A 199 -5.36 6.06 -18.14
CA GLU A 199 -6.35 6.20 -19.21
C GLU A 199 -7.79 6.07 -18.68
N LEU A 200 -8.06 5.02 -17.90
CA LEU A 200 -9.42 4.72 -17.43
C LEU A 200 -9.90 5.73 -16.38
N HIS A 201 -9.03 6.13 -15.45
CA HIS A 201 -9.46 6.84 -14.24
C HIS A 201 -9.01 8.29 -14.14
N SER A 202 -7.94 8.69 -14.83
CA SER A 202 -7.39 10.05 -14.76
C SER A 202 -7.67 10.84 -16.03
N LEU A 203 -7.42 10.28 -17.23
CA LEU A 203 -7.51 11.00 -18.51
C LEU A 203 -8.90 11.58 -18.74
N SER A 204 -9.95 10.77 -18.56
CA SER A 204 -11.34 11.22 -18.73
C SER A 204 -11.73 12.35 -17.77
N LYS A 205 -11.16 12.39 -16.55
CA LYS A 205 -11.42 13.46 -15.57
C LYS A 205 -10.68 14.74 -15.95
N VAL A 206 -9.42 14.62 -16.38
CA VAL A 206 -8.60 15.75 -16.79
C VAL A 206 -9.16 16.40 -18.06
N ILE A 207 -9.56 15.61 -19.07
CA ILE A 207 -10.22 16.13 -20.28
C ILE A 207 -11.48 16.92 -19.91
N LYS A 208 -12.31 16.41 -19.00
CA LYS A 208 -13.53 17.10 -18.56
C LYS A 208 -13.23 18.40 -17.79
N ALA A 209 -12.12 18.46 -17.07
CA ALA A 209 -11.77 19.60 -16.24
C ALA A 209 -11.06 20.73 -17.01
N PHE A 210 -10.18 20.38 -17.95
CA PHE A 210 -9.29 21.34 -18.63
C PHE A 210 -9.53 21.46 -20.14
N GLY A 211 -10.31 20.55 -20.72
CA GLY A 211 -10.53 20.47 -22.16
C GLY A 211 -9.51 19.56 -22.87
N PRO A 212 -9.88 18.99 -24.03
CA PRO A 212 -9.09 17.96 -24.72
C PRO A 212 -7.76 18.48 -25.29
N GLU A 213 -7.65 19.77 -25.60
CA GLU A 213 -6.45 20.39 -26.18
C GLU A 213 -5.56 21.10 -25.13
N SER A 214 -5.79 20.83 -23.84
CA SER A 214 -5.05 21.47 -22.76
C SER A 214 -3.65 20.88 -22.54
N ASP A 215 -2.72 21.72 -22.08
CA ASP A 215 -1.37 21.30 -21.68
C ASP A 215 -1.38 20.16 -20.64
N GLN A 216 -2.41 20.14 -19.77
CA GLN A 216 -2.61 19.08 -18.79
C GLN A 216 -2.92 17.75 -19.49
N VAL A 217 -3.86 17.73 -20.44
CA VAL A 217 -4.17 16.51 -21.20
C VAL A 217 -2.95 16.04 -21.98
N GLU A 218 -2.24 16.95 -22.64
CA GLU A 218 -1.02 16.61 -23.38
C GLU A 218 0.07 16.04 -22.46
N HIS A 219 0.28 16.63 -21.28
CA HIS A 219 1.21 16.11 -20.29
C HIS A 219 0.83 14.72 -19.79
N LEU A 220 -0.44 14.50 -19.44
CA LEU A 220 -0.90 13.19 -18.99
C LEU A 220 -0.76 12.14 -20.10
N GLN A 221 -1.03 12.52 -21.35
CA GLN A 221 -0.84 11.63 -22.49
C GLN A 221 0.62 11.21 -22.63
N ARG A 222 1.58 12.14 -22.54
CA ARG A 222 3.01 11.80 -22.56
C ARG A 222 3.40 10.82 -21.45
N VAL A 223 2.81 10.95 -20.26
CA VAL A 223 3.04 10.03 -19.13
C VAL A 223 2.43 8.65 -19.42
N ILE A 224 1.24 8.60 -20.00
CA ILE A 224 0.59 7.35 -20.44
C ILE A 224 1.45 6.65 -21.50
N ASP A 225 1.88 7.39 -22.53
CA ASP A 225 2.72 6.88 -23.61
C ASP A 225 4.05 6.33 -23.08
N PHE A 226 4.67 7.05 -22.12
CA PHE A 226 5.85 6.56 -21.42
C PHE A 226 5.56 5.23 -20.69
N CYS A 227 4.44 5.15 -19.96
CA CYS A 227 4.07 3.93 -19.24
C CYS A 227 3.95 2.74 -20.20
N TRP A 228 3.32 2.92 -21.35
CA TRP A 228 3.20 1.86 -22.36
C TRP A 228 4.52 1.50 -23.01
N ALA A 229 5.34 2.50 -23.37
CA ALA A 229 6.62 2.28 -24.03
C ALA A 229 7.59 1.43 -23.20
N VAL A 230 7.56 1.55 -21.86
CA VAL A 230 8.44 0.81 -20.97
C VAL A 230 7.81 -0.45 -20.36
N GLY A 231 6.52 -0.69 -20.61
CA GLY A 231 5.83 -1.79 -19.95
C GLY A 231 5.59 -1.53 -18.46
N LEU A 232 5.04 -0.39 -18.07
CA LEU A 232 5.06 0.02 -16.66
C LEU A 232 3.99 -0.70 -15.82
N VAL A 233 4.46 -1.59 -14.97
CA VAL A 233 3.65 -2.33 -14.00
C VAL A 233 3.93 -1.81 -12.60
N ARG A 234 2.87 -1.49 -11.86
CA ARG A 234 2.93 -0.97 -10.50
C ARG A 234 2.54 -2.03 -9.50
N TYR A 235 3.39 -2.23 -8.49
CA TYR A 235 3.12 -2.99 -7.28
C TYR A 235 2.67 -2.02 -6.19
N GLU A 236 1.50 -2.24 -5.62
CA GLU A 236 0.94 -1.42 -4.55
C GLU A 236 0.52 -2.29 -3.37
N LEU A 237 0.94 -1.91 -2.16
CA LEU A 237 0.50 -2.49 -0.90
C LEU A 237 -0.25 -1.44 -0.09
N LYS A 238 -1.53 -1.70 0.17
CA LYS A 238 -2.36 -0.84 1.03
C LYS A 238 -2.40 -1.43 2.44
N PHE A 239 -1.65 -0.82 3.36
CA PHE A 239 -1.61 -1.20 4.76
C PHE A 239 -2.78 -0.60 5.51
N LYS A 240 -3.65 -1.45 6.06
CA LYS A 240 -4.79 -1.03 6.89
C LYS A 240 -4.35 -0.83 8.34
N TYR A 241 -5.12 -0.04 9.08
CA TYR A 241 -4.81 0.30 10.48
C TYR A 241 -4.45 -0.92 11.34
N ARG A 242 -5.21 -2.01 11.21
CA ARG A 242 -4.97 -3.23 12.00
C ARG A 242 -3.58 -3.82 11.76
N TYR A 243 -3.06 -3.74 10.53
CA TYR A 243 -1.68 -4.15 10.25
C TYR A 243 -0.68 -3.21 10.91
N LEU A 244 -0.89 -1.89 10.77
CA LEU A 244 -0.02 -0.89 11.39
C LEU A 244 0.03 -1.07 12.91
N GLN A 245 -1.10 -1.28 13.57
CA GLN A 245 -1.17 -1.56 15.01
C GLN A 245 -0.40 -2.81 15.40
N ARG A 246 -0.57 -3.90 14.63
CA ARG A 246 0.08 -5.18 14.92
C ARG A 246 1.60 -5.10 14.81
N GLU A 247 2.10 -4.31 13.86
CA GLU A 247 3.54 -4.15 13.64
C GLU A 247 4.12 -2.91 14.37
N GLY A 248 3.31 -2.19 15.15
CA GLY A 248 3.75 -0.99 15.88
C GLY A 248 4.11 0.22 14.99
N LEU A 249 3.54 0.30 13.78
CA LEU A 249 3.87 1.31 12.76
C LEU A 249 2.97 2.55 12.78
N GLN A 250 1.97 2.59 13.65
CA GLN A 250 0.97 3.66 13.71
C GLN A 250 1.49 4.98 14.31
N TYR A 251 2.53 4.98 15.14
CA TYR A 251 2.96 6.19 15.88
C TYR A 251 4.01 6.98 15.08
N TRP A 252 3.57 7.99 14.33
CA TRP A 252 4.48 8.79 13.52
C TRP A 252 5.58 9.43 14.39
N GLY A 253 6.85 9.26 14.01
CA GLY A 253 8.00 9.72 14.80
C GLY A 253 8.56 8.72 15.82
N LYS A 254 7.86 7.61 16.10
CA LYS A 254 8.36 6.47 16.88
C LYS A 254 8.46 5.17 16.08
N SER A 255 7.64 5.02 15.05
CA SER A 255 7.63 3.87 14.16
C SER A 255 8.89 3.79 13.29
N ASP A 256 9.42 2.58 13.12
CA ASP A 256 10.44 2.30 12.10
C ASP A 256 9.78 1.79 10.80
N TYR A 257 9.76 2.65 9.79
CA TYR A 257 9.14 2.34 8.50
C TYR A 257 10.01 1.48 7.57
N SER A 258 11.26 1.17 7.93
CA SER A 258 12.11 0.24 7.14
C SER A 258 11.45 -1.13 6.97
N ARG A 259 10.62 -1.53 7.93
CA ARG A 259 9.80 -2.75 7.86
C ARG A 259 8.89 -2.81 6.62
N LEU A 260 8.42 -1.66 6.13
CA LEU A 260 7.58 -1.58 4.95
C LEU A 260 8.37 -1.91 3.67
N GLU A 261 9.65 -1.54 3.63
CA GLU A 261 10.54 -1.90 2.51
C GLU A 261 10.75 -3.41 2.44
N THR A 262 10.92 -4.07 3.58
CA THR A 262 11.00 -5.55 3.64
C THR A 262 9.76 -6.19 3.04
N VAL A 263 8.57 -5.73 3.45
CA VAL A 263 7.29 -6.30 2.98
C VAL A 263 7.04 -5.98 1.50
N MET A 264 7.43 -4.78 1.05
CA MET A 264 7.40 -4.45 -0.37
C MET A 264 8.33 -5.36 -1.17
N SER A 265 9.57 -5.56 -0.71
CA SER A 265 10.54 -6.44 -1.38
C SER A 265 10.05 -7.89 -1.45
N GLU A 266 9.40 -8.41 -0.41
CA GLU A 266 8.76 -9.73 -0.44
C GLU A 266 7.71 -9.81 -1.55
N PHE A 267 6.88 -8.76 -1.68
CA PHE A 267 5.80 -8.72 -2.66
C PHE A 267 6.31 -8.54 -4.09
N THR A 268 7.29 -7.67 -4.31
CA THR A 268 7.87 -7.44 -5.64
C THR A 268 8.66 -8.63 -6.13
N SER A 269 9.22 -9.46 -5.23
CA SER A 269 9.91 -10.71 -5.56
C SER A 269 9.01 -11.88 -5.99
N LEU A 270 7.69 -11.67 -6.11
CA LEU A 270 6.76 -12.72 -6.55
C LEU A 270 7.15 -13.29 -7.91
N ASP A 271 7.60 -12.45 -8.83
CA ASP A 271 8.05 -12.85 -10.16
C ASP A 271 9.24 -13.82 -10.14
N LYS A 272 10.11 -13.75 -9.13
CA LYS A 272 11.22 -14.70 -8.95
C LYS A 272 10.72 -16.13 -8.70
N LYS A 273 9.49 -16.29 -8.20
CA LYS A 273 8.83 -17.60 -8.03
C LYS A 273 8.17 -18.09 -9.32
N LEU A 274 8.00 -17.22 -10.32
CA LEU A 274 7.63 -17.60 -11.68
C LEU A 274 8.79 -18.26 -12.43
N SER A 275 9.90 -18.60 -11.75
CA SER A 275 10.89 -19.49 -12.31
C SER A 275 10.17 -20.77 -12.74
N VAL A 276 9.79 -20.78 -14.02
CA VAL A 276 9.52 -21.98 -14.78
C VAL A 276 10.73 -22.81 -14.47
N SER A 277 10.53 -23.95 -13.81
CA SER A 277 11.39 -25.11 -13.97
C SER A 277 11.54 -25.22 -15.47
N ASN A 278 12.58 -24.60 -16.02
CA ASN A 278 12.80 -24.53 -17.44
C ASN A 278 12.73 -26.00 -17.81
N MET A 279 11.71 -26.42 -18.57
CA MET A 279 11.74 -27.74 -19.19
C MET A 279 12.80 -27.71 -20.29
N LYS A 280 13.99 -27.18 -20.00
CA LYS A 280 15.18 -27.91 -20.37
C LYS A 280 15.00 -29.27 -19.72
N PHE A 281 15.20 -30.33 -20.48
CA PHE A 281 15.41 -31.65 -19.90
C PHE A 281 16.71 -31.63 -19.08
N GLU A 282 16.75 -30.81 -18.04
CA GLU A 282 17.82 -30.83 -17.07
C GLU A 282 17.50 -31.99 -16.14
N THR A 283 18.35 -33.01 -16.19
CA THR A 283 18.25 -34.12 -15.26
C THR A 283 18.40 -33.58 -13.84
N ILE A 284 17.89 -34.30 -12.83
CA ILE A 284 18.04 -33.92 -11.40
C ILE A 284 19.51 -33.57 -11.07
N ALA A 285 20.46 -34.22 -11.75
CA ALA A 285 21.89 -33.92 -11.66
C ALA A 285 22.27 -32.50 -12.11
N GLN A 286 21.73 -31.99 -13.22
CA GLN A 286 22.05 -30.65 -13.71
C GLN A 286 21.51 -29.56 -12.77
N GLN A 287 20.36 -29.79 -12.14
CA GLN A 287 19.83 -28.91 -11.09
C GLN A 287 20.70 -28.91 -9.84
N LEU A 288 21.10 -30.09 -9.35
CA LEU A 288 21.95 -30.20 -8.16
C LEU A 288 23.29 -29.48 -8.34
N TYR A 289 23.90 -29.60 -9.52
CA TYR A 289 25.16 -28.95 -9.85
C TYR A 289 25.01 -27.42 -10.00
N SER A 290 24.00 -26.95 -10.73
CA SER A 290 23.76 -25.52 -10.95
C SER A 290 23.32 -24.76 -9.69
N ALA A 291 22.62 -25.43 -8.77
CA ALA A 291 22.23 -24.88 -7.47
C ALA A 291 23.36 -24.89 -6.43
N GLY A 292 24.55 -25.42 -6.77
CA GLY A 292 25.69 -25.50 -5.86
C GLY A 292 25.48 -26.47 -4.69
N VAL A 293 24.57 -27.44 -4.82
CA VAL A 293 24.30 -28.46 -3.80
C VAL A 293 25.41 -29.52 -3.80
N VAL A 294 26.09 -29.69 -4.94
CA VAL A 294 27.18 -30.65 -5.14
C VAL A 294 28.28 -30.04 -6.00
N ASP A 295 29.53 -30.42 -5.70
CA ASP A 295 30.71 -29.75 -6.28
C ASP A 295 31.15 -30.34 -7.63
N SER A 296 30.52 -31.42 -8.09
CA SER A 296 30.90 -32.11 -9.33
C SER A 296 29.72 -32.76 -10.03
N THR A 297 29.82 -32.91 -11.35
CA THR A 297 28.85 -33.64 -12.18
C THR A 297 28.68 -35.09 -11.73
N ARG A 298 29.76 -35.71 -11.22
CA ARG A 298 29.72 -37.08 -10.68
C ARG A 298 28.81 -37.16 -9.45
N ALA A 299 29.05 -36.29 -8.47
CA ALA A 299 28.22 -36.21 -7.27
C ALA A 299 26.76 -35.92 -7.65
N ALA A 300 26.54 -35.03 -8.60
CA ALA A 300 25.20 -34.69 -9.07
C ALA A 300 24.44 -35.87 -9.68
N ASN A 301 25.09 -36.67 -10.54
CA ASN A 301 24.48 -37.87 -11.12
C ASN A 301 24.22 -38.96 -10.07
N THR A 302 25.14 -39.16 -9.12
CA THR A 302 24.97 -40.13 -8.03
C THR A 302 23.80 -39.73 -7.13
N THR A 303 23.73 -38.48 -6.68
CA THR A 303 22.63 -37.98 -5.84
C THR A 303 21.28 -38.04 -6.58
N ALA A 304 21.28 -37.75 -7.89
CA ALA A 304 20.09 -37.89 -8.72
C ALA A 304 19.58 -39.35 -8.79
N LEU A 305 20.49 -40.32 -8.88
CA LEU A 305 20.15 -41.75 -8.89
C LEU A 305 19.51 -42.18 -7.56
N TYR A 306 20.12 -41.81 -6.42
CA TYR A 306 19.56 -42.09 -5.10
C TYR A 306 18.17 -41.48 -4.91
N ALA A 307 17.95 -40.27 -5.42
CA ALA A 307 16.65 -39.61 -5.37
C ALA A 307 15.59 -40.36 -6.20
N LEU A 308 15.95 -40.88 -7.38
CA LEU A 308 15.06 -41.66 -8.24
C LEU A 308 14.71 -43.01 -7.62
N GLU A 309 15.70 -43.73 -7.12
CA GLU A 309 15.50 -45.01 -6.48
C GLU A 309 14.65 -44.87 -5.20
N TRP A 310 14.90 -43.83 -4.39
CA TRP A 310 14.03 -43.49 -3.25
C TRP A 310 12.60 -43.17 -3.66
N PHE A 311 12.42 -42.42 -4.76
CA PHE A 311 11.10 -42.13 -5.32
C PHE A 311 10.36 -43.40 -5.78
N HIS A 312 11.10 -44.43 -6.19
CA HIS A 312 10.57 -45.75 -6.54
C HIS A 312 10.41 -46.71 -5.34
N GLY A 313 10.70 -46.25 -4.12
CA GLY A 313 10.48 -47.00 -2.88
C GLY A 313 11.69 -47.76 -2.35
N GLU A 314 12.89 -47.54 -2.91
CA GLU A 314 14.12 -48.09 -2.36
C GLU A 314 14.51 -47.40 -1.03
N HIS A 315 15.05 -48.20 -0.11
CA HIS A 315 15.52 -47.72 1.18
C HIS A 315 17.03 -47.91 1.30
N PHE A 316 17.74 -46.82 1.55
CA PHE A 316 19.21 -46.83 1.64
C PHE A 316 19.68 -46.93 3.08
N ASP A 317 20.54 -47.91 3.33
CA ASP A 317 21.30 -48.02 4.56
C ASP A 317 22.57 -47.16 4.45
N LEU A 318 22.51 -45.96 5.04
CA LEU A 318 23.62 -45.00 5.02
C LEU A 318 24.85 -45.47 5.82
N SER A 319 24.78 -46.63 6.48
CA SER A 319 25.90 -47.22 7.22
C SER A 319 26.75 -48.19 6.40
N LYS A 320 26.29 -48.59 5.20
CA LYS A 320 27.06 -49.44 4.28
C LYS A 320 27.74 -48.57 3.24
N SER A 321 29.08 -48.62 3.23
CA SER A 321 29.94 -47.94 2.25
C SER A 321 30.35 -48.90 1.13
#